data_AF-A0A934CUQ3-F1
#
_entry.id   AF-A0A934CUQ3-F1
#
_cell.length_a   1.000
_cell.length_b   1.000
_cell.length_c   1.000
_cell.angle_alpha   90.00
_cell.angle_beta   90.00
_cell.angle_gamma   90.00
#
_symmetry.space_group_name_H-M   'P 1'
#
loop_
_entity.id
_entity.type
_entity.pdbx_description
1 polymer ?
#
loop_
_entity_poly.entity_id
_entity_poly.type
_entity_poly.pdbx_seq_one_letter_code
_entity_poly.pdbx_strand_id
1 'polypeptide(L)' 'MKSWKDNVHFILVEPKEAGNIGASARAIKNMGFKNLCLVNPPAVIANEATWFAHGADDRLILRRP' A
#
# COMPACT_ATOMS: atom_id res chain seq x y z
N MET A 1 15.14 -11.87 12.61
CA MET A 1 14.04 -12.83 12.93
C MET A 1 12.78 -12.32 12.25
N LYS A 2 12.05 -13.14 11.50
CA LYS A 2 10.78 -12.71 10.86
C LYS A 2 9.74 -12.43 11.94
N SER A 3 9.05 -11.30 11.84
CA SER A 3 7.93 -10.93 12.73
C SER A 3 6.64 -11.54 12.20
N TRP A 4 5.67 -11.88 13.06
CA TRP A 4 4.34 -12.30 12.61
C TRP A 4 3.65 -11.24 11.74
N LYS A 5 4.00 -9.97 11.97
CA LYS A 5 3.52 -8.83 11.17
C LYS A 5 3.92 -8.92 9.70
N ASP A 6 5.00 -9.64 9.38
CA ASP A 6 5.46 -9.84 8.01
C ASP A 6 4.50 -10.70 7.18
N ASN A 7 3.60 -11.45 7.84
CA ASN A 7 2.62 -12.34 7.21
C ASN A 7 1.21 -11.73 7.17
N VAL A 8 1.03 -10.48 7.61
CA VAL A 8 -0.26 -9.78 7.57
C VAL A 8 -0.30 -8.90 6.33
N HIS A 9 -1.37 -9.01 5.55
CA HIS A 9 -1.59 -8.24 4.32
C HIS A 9 -2.83 -7.35 4.45
N PHE A 10 -2.66 -6.07 4.14
CA PHE A 10 -3.73 -5.08 4.07
C PHE A 10 -4.10 -4.85 2.62
N ILE A 11 -5.37 -5.02 2.27
CA ILE A 11 -5.85 -4.93 0.88
C ILE A 11 -6.91 -3.82 0.81
N LEU A 12 -6.64 -2.76 0.04
CA LEU A 12 -7.63 -1.75 -0.28
C LEU A 12 -8.24 -2.07 -1.64
N VAL A 13 -9.54 -2.33 -1.65
CA VAL A 13 -10.32 -2.64 -2.86
C VAL A 13 -11.08 -1.39 -3.29
N GLU A 14 -10.88 -0.98 -4.54
CA GLU A 14 -11.48 0.22 -5.14
C GLU A 14 -11.31 1.51 -4.32
N PRO A 15 -10.10 1.82 -3.80
CA PRO A 15 -9.90 3.02 -3.01
C PRO A 15 -10.10 4.27 -3.89
N LYS A 16 -10.97 5.20 -3.50
CA LYS A 16 -11.34 6.35 -4.36
C LYS A 16 -10.40 7.55 -4.26
N GLU A 17 -9.85 7.80 -3.09
CA GLU A 17 -9.10 9.02 -2.79
C GLU A 17 -7.64 8.70 -2.45
N ALA A 18 -6.71 9.38 -3.10
CA ALA A 18 -5.27 9.21 -2.85
C ALA A 18 -4.89 9.50 -1.39
N GLY A 19 -5.56 10.47 -0.77
CA GLY A 19 -5.38 10.79 0.66
C GLY A 19 -5.62 9.59 1.58
N ASN A 20 -6.66 8.79 1.32
CA ASN A 20 -7.00 7.63 2.14
C ASN A 20 -5.99 6.49 1.99
N ILE A 21 -5.42 6.34 0.79
CA ILE A 21 -4.34 5.37 0.54
C ILE A 21 -3.08 5.78 1.32
N GLY A 22 -2.70 7.05 1.24
CA GLY A 22 -1.54 7.58 1.96
C GLY A 22 -1.70 7.52 3.49
N ALA A 23 -2.88 7.88 4.01
CA ALA A 23 -3.20 7.77 5.42
C ALA A 23 -3.13 6.32 5.91
N SER A 24 -3.66 5.38 5.12
CA SER A 24 -3.60 3.94 5.39
C SER A 24 -2.17 3.42 5.41
N ALA A 25 -1.37 3.76 4.39
CA ALA A 25 0.05 3.40 4.31
C ALA A 25 0.84 3.91 5.53
N ARG A 26 0.61 5.17 5.94
CA ARG A 26 1.23 5.76 7.13
C ARG A 26 0.85 5.03 8.41
N ALA A 27 -0.42 4.71 8.59
CA ALA A 27 -0.89 3.97 9.75
C ALA A 27 -0.27 2.56 9.83
N ILE A 28 -0.26 1.84 8.71
CA ILE A 28 0.33 0.49 8.58
C ILE A 28 1.82 0.51 8.96
N LYS A 29 2.60 1.46 8.39
CA LYS A 29 4.03 1.63 8.68
C LYS A 29 4.27 1.95 10.15
N ASN A 30 3.53 2.89 10.72
CA ASN A 30 3.64 3.27 12.13
C ASN A 30 3.35 2.10 13.09
N MET A 31 2.50 1.16 12.67
CA MET A 31 2.17 -0.05 13.42
C MET A 31 3.18 -1.20 13.21
N GLY A 32 4.22 -0.99 12.40
CA GLY A 32 5.27 -1.98 12.12
C GLY A 32 4.83 -3.09 11.16
N PHE A 33 3.82 -2.84 10.33
CA PHE A 33 3.44 -3.69 9.20
C PHE A 33 4.02 -3.11 7.90
N LYS A 34 4.12 -3.95 6.88
CA LYS A 34 4.78 -3.60 5.61
C LYS A 34 4.00 -3.97 4.34
N ASN A 35 3.02 -4.87 4.44
CA ASN A 35 2.34 -5.38 3.24
C ASN A 35 1.01 -4.62 3.01
N LEU A 36 1.02 -3.63 2.13
CA LEU A 36 -0.18 -2.96 1.61
C LEU A 36 -0.36 -3.24 0.12
N CYS A 37 -1.56 -3.68 -0.28
CA CYS A 37 -1.94 -3.97 -1.66
C CYS A 37 -3.16 -3.14 -2.07
N LEU A 38 -3.21 -2.72 -3.33
CA LEU A 38 -4.32 -1.98 -3.92
C LEU A 38 -4.94 -2.79 -5.05
N VAL A 39 -6.26 -2.91 -5.07
CA VAL A 39 -7.04 -3.55 -6.13
C VAL A 39 -7.93 -2.49 -6.78
N ASN A 40 -7.81 -2.34 -8.10
CA ASN A 40 -8.54 -1.34 -8.89
C ASN A 40 -8.43 0.12 -8.34
N PRO A 41 -7.21 0.66 -8.10
CA PRO A 41 -7.06 2.06 -7.70
C PRO A 41 -7.31 3.01 -8.89
N PRO A 42 -7.72 4.27 -8.65
CA PRO A 42 -7.99 5.25 -9.68
C PRO A 42 -6.72 5.63 -10.45
N ALA A 43 -6.89 5.94 -11.74
CA ALA A 43 -5.79 6.11 -12.69
C ALA A 43 -4.79 7.22 -12.34
N VAL A 44 -5.24 8.31 -11.68
CA VAL A 44 -4.37 9.38 -11.18
C VAL A 44 -3.30 8.83 -10.24
N ILE A 45 -3.66 7.85 -9.41
CA ILE A 45 -2.76 7.24 -8.43
C ILE A 45 -1.78 6.28 -9.12
N ALA A 46 -2.09 5.77 -10.32
CA ALA A 46 -1.16 4.92 -11.07
C ALA A 46 0.05 5.71 -11.62
N ASN A 47 -0.13 7.01 -11.94
CA ASN A 47 0.96 7.89 -12.37
C ASN A 47 1.76 8.47 -11.20
N GLU A 48 1.12 8.64 -10.04
CA GLU A 48 1.75 9.09 -8.79
C GLU A 48 2.19 7.92 -7.88
N ALA A 49 2.00 6.66 -8.30
CA ALA A 49 2.33 5.45 -7.53
C ALA A 49 3.81 5.38 -7.12
N THR A 50 4.67 6.10 -7.85
CA THR A 50 6.09 6.31 -7.53
C THR A 50 6.30 7.09 -6.22
N TRP A 51 5.38 7.98 -5.83
CA TRP A 51 5.54 8.88 -4.67
C TRP A 51 5.45 8.16 -3.32
N PHE A 52 4.73 7.03 -3.22
CA PHE A 52 4.64 6.27 -1.96
C PHE A 52 5.71 5.17 -1.84
N ALA A 53 6.28 4.72 -2.95
CA ALA A 53 7.34 3.71 -2.97
C ALA A 53 8.73 4.29 -2.59
N HIS A 54 8.91 5.62 -2.61
CA HIS A 54 10.22 6.24 -2.33
C HIS A 54 10.71 6.16 -0.87
N GLY A 55 9.88 5.69 0.08
CA GLY A 55 10.27 5.51 1.48
C GLY A 55 9.98 4.12 2.05
N ALA A 56 9.61 3.20 1.17
CA ALA A 56 9.28 1.83 1.51
C ALA A 56 9.92 0.97 0.43
N ASP A 57 10.92 0.17 0.81
CA ASP A 57 11.46 -0.96 0.02
C ASP A 57 10.38 -2.05 -0.23
N ASP A 58 9.12 -1.65 -0.24
CA ASP A 58 7.93 -2.48 -0.23
C ASP A 58 7.49 -2.69 -1.67
N ARG A 59 7.64 -3.94 -2.08
CA ARG A 59 7.13 -4.48 -3.33
C ARG A 59 5.64 -4.18 -3.43
N LEU A 60 5.29 -3.12 -4.15
CA LEU A 60 3.93 -2.90 -4.60
C LEU A 60 3.59 -3.99 -5.63
N ILE A 61 2.97 -5.09 -5.17
CA ILE A 61 2.40 -6.08 -6.08
C ILE A 61 1.07 -5.50 -6.58
N LEU A 62 1.13 -4.76 -7.69
CA LEU A 62 -0.05 -4.40 -8.45
C LEU A 62 -0.58 -5.67 -9.14
N ARG A 63 -1.45 -6.40 -8.47
CA ARG A 63 -2.13 -7.55 -9.07
C ARG A 63 -3.37 -7.02 -9.81
N ARG A 64 -3.25 -6.85 -11.13
CA ARG A 64 -4.43 -6.67 -11.99
C ARG A 64 -5.06 -8.05 -12.26
N PRO A 65 -6.40 -8.16 -12.27
CA PRO A 65 -7.07 -9.38 -12.71
C PRO A 65 -6.73 -9.68 -14.18
#